data_AF-A0A0D7WX81-F1
#
_entry.id   AF-A0A0D7WX81-F1
#
_cell.length_a   1.000
_cell.length_b   1.000
_cell.length_c   1.000
_cell.angle_alpha   90.00
_cell.angle_beta   90.00
_cell.angle_gamma   90.00
#
_symmetry.space_group_name_H-M   'P 1'
#
loop_
_entity.id
_entity.type
_entity.pdbx_description
1 polymer ?
#
loop_
_entity_poly.entity_id
_entity_poly.type
_entity_poly.pdbx_seq_one_letter_code
_entity_poly.pdbx_strand_id
1 'polypeptide(L)'
;MASAGDHVKIVPTFYFVNKDGTNRQRVDLYYHNQTKRQYFVKIGSNQDTVQRTIKLNDPMRNISKTDINNTANFVKSYGFQHFVLEASKPSLIGGYSWLDLTQRVRTMIGPVDNIPEGVNVNRTVSAEQQWYGEFSLPASPYVVPSGYNIMEYGRTHNGLKDSSPIWLKNGYIVVNFQIETYRNGEDKPYLRYYRLPGESTPLDNQWQMEGFSNIINDKYGHRFAAPDGDVAYYHGNLSSYDDFKSNVTH
;
A
#
# COMPACT_ATOMS: atom_id res chain seq x y z
N MET A 1 3.66 21.00 1.76
CA MET A 1 2.50 20.17 2.10
C MET A 1 2.32 20.22 3.60
N ALA A 2 1.47 21.09 4.16
CA ALA A 2 1.08 20.95 5.57
C ALA A 2 -0.40 21.36 5.80
N SER A 3 -1.21 21.28 4.76
CA SER A 3 -2.62 21.67 4.78
C SER A 3 -3.53 20.48 5.08
N ALA A 4 -4.80 20.76 5.37
CA ALA A 4 -5.82 19.76 5.69
C ALA A 4 -6.14 18.80 4.54
N GLY A 5 -6.06 19.26 3.29
CA GLY A 5 -6.37 18.48 2.10
C GLY A 5 -5.15 17.82 1.43
N ASP A 6 -3.98 17.89 2.06
CA ASP A 6 -2.83 17.13 1.58
C ASP A 6 -3.09 15.64 1.80
N HIS A 7 -2.63 14.82 0.87
CA HIS A 7 -2.78 13.37 0.97
C HIS A 7 -1.68 12.63 0.21
N VAL A 8 -1.52 11.35 0.54
CA VAL A 8 -0.64 10.41 -0.18
C VAL A 8 -1.51 9.35 -0.81
N LYS A 9 -1.49 9.31 -2.14
CA LYS A 9 -2.20 8.30 -2.92
C LYS A 9 -1.23 7.18 -3.28
N ILE A 10 -1.65 5.94 -3.07
CA ILE A 10 -0.89 4.75 -3.43
C ILE A 10 -1.76 3.86 -4.31
N VAL A 11 -1.25 3.49 -5.48
CA VAL A 11 -1.91 2.53 -6.37
C VAL A 11 -1.04 1.28 -6.47
N PRO A 12 -1.48 0.17 -5.85
CA PRO A 12 -0.83 -1.12 -6.00
C PRO A 12 -0.97 -1.66 -7.42
N THR A 13 0.12 -2.21 -7.94
CA THR A 13 0.15 -3.05 -9.14
C THR A 13 0.84 -4.37 -8.80
N PHE A 14 0.54 -5.42 -9.57
CA PHE A 14 0.95 -6.77 -9.22
C PHE A 14 1.75 -7.42 -10.34
N TYR A 15 2.81 -8.11 -9.94
CA TYR A 15 3.62 -8.95 -10.80
C TYR A 15 3.72 -10.34 -10.23
N PHE A 16 4.10 -11.30 -11.05
CA PHE A 16 4.48 -12.63 -10.62
C PHE A 16 5.87 -12.95 -11.14
N VAL A 17 6.70 -13.53 -10.28
CA VAL A 17 8.07 -13.94 -10.61
C VAL A 17 8.26 -15.39 -10.19
N ASN A 18 9.00 -16.17 -10.98
CA ASN A 18 9.31 -17.55 -10.65
C ASN A 18 10.20 -17.61 -9.38
N LYS A 19 10.28 -18.80 -8.76
CA LYS A 19 11.09 -19.01 -7.55
C LYS A 19 12.59 -18.75 -7.72
N ASP A 20 13.08 -18.83 -8.94
CA ASP A 20 14.48 -18.56 -9.31
C ASP A 20 14.73 -17.09 -9.69
N GLY A 21 13.72 -16.22 -9.57
CA GLY A 21 13.80 -14.80 -9.94
C GLY A 21 13.52 -14.50 -11.41
N THR A 22 13.24 -15.52 -12.24
CA THR A 22 12.97 -15.36 -13.67
C THR A 22 11.50 -15.05 -13.99
N ASN A 23 11.23 -14.67 -15.25
CA ASN A 23 9.87 -14.53 -15.80
C ASN A 23 8.96 -13.58 -15.00
N ARG A 24 9.51 -12.45 -14.54
CA ARG A 24 8.72 -11.37 -13.94
C ARG A 24 7.71 -10.88 -14.98
N GLN A 25 6.42 -11.03 -14.69
CA GLN A 25 5.33 -10.66 -15.59
C GLN A 25 4.22 -9.93 -14.83
N ARG A 26 3.51 -9.02 -15.51
CA ARG A 26 2.34 -8.35 -14.91
C ARG A 26 1.19 -9.34 -14.78
N VAL A 27 0.48 -9.28 -13.66
CA VAL A 27 -0.62 -10.22 -13.35
C VAL A 27 -1.88 -9.51 -12.88
N ASP A 28 -3.01 -10.19 -13.06
CA ASP A 28 -4.27 -9.85 -12.44
C ASP A 28 -4.50 -10.77 -11.24
N LEU A 29 -4.99 -10.20 -10.14
CA LEU A 29 -5.34 -10.92 -8.92
C LEU A 29 -6.85 -10.97 -8.74
N TYR A 30 -7.34 -12.11 -8.26
CA TYR A 30 -8.73 -12.36 -7.98
C TYR A 30 -8.89 -12.91 -6.56
N TYR A 31 -10.04 -12.69 -5.94
CA TYR A 31 -10.35 -13.23 -4.62
C TYR A 31 -11.80 -13.66 -4.49
N HIS A 32 -12.12 -14.38 -3.41
CA HIS A 32 -13.49 -14.68 -3.02
C HIS A 32 -13.97 -13.69 -1.97
N ASN A 33 -15.08 -13.02 -2.23
CA ASN A 33 -15.80 -12.27 -1.23
C ASN A 33 -16.89 -13.17 -0.62
N GLN A 34 -16.53 -13.90 0.43
CA GLN A 34 -17.43 -14.84 1.09
C GLN A 34 -18.66 -14.15 1.68
N THR A 35 -18.51 -12.96 2.25
CA THR A 35 -19.61 -12.16 2.83
C THR A 35 -20.68 -11.83 1.78
N LYS A 36 -20.27 -11.50 0.55
CA LYS A 36 -21.17 -11.19 -0.56
C LYS A 36 -21.47 -12.38 -1.48
N ARG A 37 -20.92 -13.57 -1.19
CA ARG A 37 -20.98 -14.76 -2.05
C ARG A 37 -20.54 -14.49 -3.50
N GLN A 38 -19.52 -13.64 -3.67
CA GLN A 38 -18.93 -13.36 -4.97
C GLN A 38 -17.63 -14.12 -5.13
N TYR A 39 -17.48 -14.85 -6.22
CA TYR A 39 -16.31 -15.65 -6.52
C TYR A 39 -15.49 -15.01 -7.63
N PHE A 40 -14.17 -15.18 -7.58
CA PHE A 40 -13.22 -14.62 -8.54
C PHE A 40 -13.47 -13.15 -8.85
N VAL A 41 -13.56 -12.32 -7.81
CA VAL A 41 -13.63 -10.86 -7.92
C VAL A 41 -12.25 -10.34 -8.28
N LYS A 42 -12.10 -9.69 -9.43
CA LYS A 42 -10.84 -9.07 -9.85
C LYS A 42 -10.54 -7.85 -8.97
N ILE A 43 -9.35 -7.80 -8.39
CA ILE A 43 -8.87 -6.61 -7.65
C ILE A 43 -8.87 -5.39 -8.59
N GLY A 44 -9.46 -4.29 -8.13
CA GLY A 44 -9.61 -3.04 -8.91
C GLY A 44 -10.75 -3.04 -9.93
N SER A 45 -11.56 -4.10 -10.01
CA SER A 45 -12.81 -4.08 -10.79
C SER A 45 -13.94 -3.37 -10.03
N ASN A 46 -15.04 -3.07 -10.74
CA ASN A 46 -16.25 -2.51 -10.11
C ASN A 46 -16.87 -3.43 -9.03
N GLN A 47 -16.52 -4.72 -9.02
CA GLN A 47 -16.95 -5.67 -8.01
C GLN A 47 -16.03 -5.69 -6.77
N ASP A 48 -14.81 -5.15 -6.88
CA ASP A 48 -13.89 -4.97 -5.76
C ASP A 48 -14.32 -3.76 -4.93
N THR A 49 -15.15 -4.03 -3.92
CA THR A 49 -15.67 -3.01 -3.01
C THR A 49 -15.03 -3.10 -1.62
N VAL A 50 -13.87 -3.72 -1.48
CA VAL A 50 -13.24 -3.91 -0.17
C VAL A 50 -12.68 -2.57 0.31
N GLN A 51 -13.00 -2.24 1.57
CA GLN A 51 -12.52 -1.05 2.24
C GLN A 51 -11.73 -1.43 3.49
N ARG A 52 -10.67 -0.68 3.74
CA ARG A 52 -9.76 -0.84 4.87
C ARG A 52 -9.71 0.42 5.67
N THR A 53 -9.77 0.26 6.98
CA THR A 53 -9.70 1.36 7.92
C THR A 53 -8.58 1.12 8.91
N ILE A 54 -7.98 2.20 9.40
CA ILE A 54 -7.04 2.14 10.50
C ILE A 54 -7.41 3.15 11.56
N LYS A 55 -7.01 2.88 12.80
CA LYS A 55 -6.98 3.88 13.88
C LYS A 55 -5.55 4.39 13.98
N LEU A 56 -5.34 5.70 13.89
CA LEU A 56 -4.02 6.29 14.01
C LEU A 56 -3.47 6.13 15.43
N ASN A 57 -4.26 6.49 16.44
CA ASN A 57 -3.92 6.38 17.85
C ASN A 57 -4.22 4.98 18.41
N ASP A 58 -3.79 3.94 17.69
CA ASP A 58 -3.81 2.57 18.17
C ASP A 58 -2.49 2.26 18.90
N PRO A 59 -2.50 1.71 20.13
CA PRO A 59 -1.28 1.38 20.87
C PRO A 59 -0.29 0.50 20.09
N MET A 60 -0.77 -0.35 19.18
CA MET A 60 0.08 -1.24 18.38
C MET A 60 0.89 -0.49 17.29
N ARG A 61 0.55 0.76 16.97
CA ARG A 61 1.34 1.59 16.04
C ARG A 61 2.55 2.25 16.69
N ASN A 62 2.62 2.23 18.03
CA ASN A 62 3.72 2.82 18.78
C ASN A 62 4.00 4.30 18.43
N ILE A 63 2.94 5.07 18.15
CA ILE A 63 3.05 6.52 17.92
C ILE A 63 3.22 7.21 19.27
N SER A 64 4.19 8.13 19.38
CA SER A 64 4.42 8.81 20.64
C SER A 64 3.24 9.75 20.99
N LYS A 65 2.95 9.90 22.29
CA LYS A 65 1.97 10.88 22.76
C LYS A 65 2.37 12.31 22.34
N THR A 66 3.67 12.57 22.26
CA THR A 66 4.23 13.85 21.81
C THR A 66 3.82 14.14 20.37
N ASP A 67 3.99 13.20 19.43
CA ASP A 67 3.64 13.40 18.02
C ASP A 67 2.13 13.60 17.84
N ILE A 68 1.31 12.82 18.57
CA ILE A 68 -0.16 13.00 18.56
C ILE A 68 -0.54 14.41 19.05
N ASN A 69 0.06 14.87 20.15
CA ASN A 69 -0.24 16.20 20.71
C ASN A 69 0.28 17.35 19.84
N ASN A 70 1.50 17.22 19.30
CA ASN A 70 2.09 18.17 18.36
C ASN A 70 1.22 18.31 17.12
N THR A 71 0.79 17.17 16.56
CA THR A 71 -0.14 17.14 15.44
C THR A 71 -1.46 17.79 15.83
N ALA A 72 -2.06 17.42 16.96
CA ALA A 72 -3.32 18.00 17.44
C ALA A 72 -3.25 19.52 17.57
N ASN A 73 -2.13 20.06 18.05
CA ASN A 73 -1.93 21.50 18.17
C ASN A 73 -1.73 22.16 16.80
N PHE A 74 -0.96 21.54 15.91
CA PHE A 74 -0.75 22.06 14.57
C PHE A 74 -2.06 22.13 13.77
N VAL A 75 -2.86 21.06 13.78
CA VAL A 75 -4.07 20.97 12.95
C VAL A 75 -5.22 21.87 13.42
N LYS A 76 -5.18 22.37 14.66
CA LYS A 76 -6.09 23.43 15.13
C LYS A 76 -5.94 24.72 14.33
N SER A 77 -4.74 25.01 13.80
CA SER A 77 -4.48 26.21 13.00
C SER A 77 -5.34 26.32 11.74
N TYR A 78 -5.83 25.18 11.22
CA TYR A 78 -6.75 25.11 10.10
C TYR A 78 -8.11 24.49 10.46
N GLY A 79 -8.48 24.53 11.75
CA GLY A 79 -9.83 24.25 12.23
C GLY A 79 -10.11 22.82 12.69
N PHE A 80 -9.12 21.91 12.72
CA PHE A 80 -9.35 20.53 13.16
C PHE A 80 -9.23 20.37 14.69
N GLN A 81 -10.28 20.77 15.42
CA GLN A 81 -10.24 20.88 16.89
C GLN A 81 -10.15 19.55 17.64
N HIS A 82 -10.77 18.48 17.13
CA HIS A 82 -10.93 17.20 17.84
C HIS A 82 -10.00 16.09 17.33
N PHE A 83 -8.78 16.44 16.88
CA PHE A 83 -7.85 15.50 16.27
C PHE A 83 -7.59 14.25 17.12
N VAL A 84 -7.28 14.39 18.41
CA VAL A 84 -6.96 13.23 19.28
C VAL A 84 -8.12 12.24 19.36
N LEU A 85 -9.35 12.75 19.41
CA LEU A 85 -10.55 11.91 19.41
C LEU A 85 -10.73 11.20 18.07
N GLU A 86 -10.57 11.93 16.96
CA GLU A 86 -10.69 11.36 15.61
C GLU A 86 -9.57 10.36 15.29
N ALA A 87 -8.35 10.57 15.78
CA ALA A 87 -7.22 9.65 15.63
C ALA A 87 -7.48 8.29 16.27
N SER A 88 -8.32 8.23 17.31
CA SER A 88 -8.75 6.99 17.96
C SER A 88 -9.92 6.28 17.24
N LYS A 89 -10.49 6.90 16.20
CA LYS A 89 -11.59 6.32 15.40
C LYS A 89 -11.05 5.68 14.12
N PRO A 90 -11.74 4.65 13.58
CA PRO A 90 -11.41 4.10 12.27
C PRO A 90 -11.49 5.18 11.19
N SER A 91 -10.42 5.30 10.40
CA SER A 91 -10.32 6.15 9.22
C SER A 91 -10.12 5.30 8.00
N LEU A 92 -10.96 5.49 6.97
CA LEU A 92 -10.81 4.83 5.68
C LEU A 92 -9.48 5.24 5.04
N ILE A 93 -8.70 4.24 4.62
CA ILE A 93 -7.40 4.46 3.98
C ILE A 93 -7.25 3.79 2.63
N GLY A 94 -8.19 2.94 2.20
CA GLY A 94 -8.01 2.22 0.95
C GLY A 94 -8.77 0.90 0.84
N GLY A 95 -8.27 0.05 -0.05
CA GLY A 95 -8.70 -1.30 -0.32
C GLY A 95 -7.56 -2.12 -0.91
N TYR A 96 -7.86 -3.12 -1.73
CA TYR A 96 -6.82 -3.92 -2.40
C TYR A 96 -6.17 -3.22 -3.60
N SER A 97 -6.84 -2.22 -4.18
CA SER A 97 -6.47 -1.59 -5.45
C SER A 97 -6.11 -0.11 -5.32
N TRP A 98 -6.24 0.47 -4.13
CA TRP A 98 -5.92 1.87 -3.87
C TRP A 98 -5.70 2.10 -2.38
N LEU A 99 -4.85 3.07 -2.04
CA LEU A 99 -4.82 3.72 -0.74
C LEU A 99 -4.84 5.23 -0.92
N ASP A 100 -5.48 5.92 0.02
CA ASP A 100 -5.51 7.37 0.13
C ASP A 100 -5.29 7.75 1.60
N LEU A 101 -4.06 8.15 1.93
CA LEU A 101 -3.67 8.52 3.27
C LEU A 101 -3.90 10.02 3.43
N THR A 102 -4.93 10.37 4.21
CA THR A 102 -5.33 11.76 4.47
C THR A 102 -4.80 12.25 5.81
N GLN A 103 -5.05 13.53 6.14
CA GLN A 103 -4.66 14.12 7.43
C GLN A 103 -5.09 13.32 8.67
N ARG A 104 -6.10 12.45 8.57
CA ARG A 104 -6.59 11.61 9.69
C ARG A 104 -5.59 10.53 10.10
N VAL A 105 -4.64 10.21 9.22
CA VAL A 105 -3.63 9.17 9.42
C VAL A 105 -2.21 9.73 9.23
N ARG A 106 -2.04 11.01 9.54
CA ARG A 106 -0.78 11.75 9.46
C ARG A 106 -0.38 12.28 10.83
N THR A 107 0.91 12.23 11.15
CA THR A 107 1.51 12.98 12.25
C THR A 107 2.52 13.99 11.74
N MET A 108 2.68 15.07 12.52
CA MET A 108 3.74 16.05 12.40
C MET A 108 4.85 15.67 13.38
N ILE A 109 6.02 15.34 12.85
CA ILE A 109 7.16 14.79 13.62
C ILE A 109 8.40 15.69 13.57
N GLY A 110 8.25 16.91 13.05
CA GLY A 110 9.32 17.89 13.03
C GLY A 110 9.76 18.33 14.44
N PRO A 111 10.96 18.94 14.56
CA PRO A 111 11.53 19.24 15.86
C PRO A 111 10.72 20.27 16.65
N VAL A 112 10.61 20.04 17.96
CA VAL A 112 9.99 20.94 18.94
C VAL A 112 10.98 21.65 19.85
N ASP A 113 12.22 21.16 19.91
CA ASP A 113 13.29 21.66 20.77
C ASP A 113 14.42 22.31 19.95
N ASN A 114 15.24 23.13 20.61
CA ASN A 114 16.38 23.83 20.00
C ASN A 114 16.01 24.64 18.74
N ILE A 115 14.79 25.17 18.71
CA ILE A 115 14.30 26.00 17.62
C ILE A 115 14.98 27.39 17.73
N PRO A 116 15.68 27.87 16.69
CA PRO A 116 16.32 29.18 16.72
C PRO A 116 15.33 30.31 16.98
N GLU A 117 15.79 31.35 17.67
CA GLU A 117 14.97 32.53 17.97
C GLU A 117 14.42 33.16 16.68
N GLY A 118 13.12 33.51 16.69
CA GLY A 118 12.42 34.06 15.53
C GLY A 118 11.86 33.03 14.54
N VAL A 119 12.15 31.73 14.70
CA VAL A 119 11.56 30.67 13.84
C VAL A 119 10.15 30.31 14.33
N ASN A 120 9.20 30.20 13.39
CA ASN A 120 7.83 29.81 13.69
C ASN A 120 7.74 28.32 14.05
N VAL A 121 7.37 28.02 15.29
CA VAL A 121 7.27 26.64 15.81
C VAL A 121 6.32 25.76 14.98
N ASN A 122 5.17 26.27 14.53
CA ASN A 122 4.24 25.49 13.70
C ASN A 122 4.86 25.10 12.36
N ARG A 123 5.72 25.94 11.79
CA ARG A 123 6.46 25.62 10.56
C ARG A 123 7.51 24.54 10.81
N THR A 124 8.18 24.57 11.96
CA THR A 124 9.18 23.57 12.33
C THR A 124 8.55 22.19 12.54
N VAL A 125 7.48 22.12 13.34
CA VAL A 125 6.77 20.87 13.64
C VAL A 125 6.22 20.20 12.37
N SER A 126 5.71 21.00 11.43
CA SER A 126 5.16 20.49 10.17
C SER A 126 6.19 20.24 9.06
N ALA A 127 7.47 20.52 9.30
CA ALA A 127 8.54 20.33 8.33
C ALA A 127 8.76 18.85 7.99
N GLU A 128 8.50 17.96 8.95
CA GLU A 128 8.57 16.52 8.78
C GLU A 128 7.24 15.88 9.13
N GLN A 129 6.81 14.94 8.28
CA GLN A 129 5.52 14.29 8.36
C GLN A 129 5.68 12.79 8.21
N GLN A 130 4.92 12.06 9.02
CA GLN A 130 4.79 10.62 8.88
C GLN A 130 3.34 10.27 8.56
N TRP A 131 3.15 9.45 7.53
CA TRP A 131 1.85 8.98 7.06
C TRP A 131 1.73 7.49 7.35
N TYR A 132 0.57 7.08 7.88
CA TYR A 132 0.33 5.71 8.31
C TYR A 132 -0.69 5.05 7.40
N GLY A 133 -0.36 3.85 6.90
CA GLY A 133 -1.23 3.03 6.06
C GLY A 133 -1.04 1.55 6.36
N GLU A 134 -1.99 0.74 5.89
CA GLU A 134 -1.91 -0.72 5.96
C GLU A 134 -2.34 -1.32 4.62
N PHE A 135 -1.50 -2.22 4.10
CA PHE A 135 -1.78 -2.96 2.89
C PHE A 135 -1.50 -4.44 3.10
N SER A 136 -2.35 -5.29 2.54
CA SER A 136 -2.11 -6.72 2.41
C SER A 136 -2.93 -7.26 1.25
N LEU A 137 -2.48 -8.37 0.68
CA LEU A 137 -3.25 -9.12 -0.29
C LEU A 137 -4.48 -9.78 0.38
N PRO A 138 -5.49 -10.18 -0.41
CA PRO A 138 -6.52 -11.10 0.07
C PRO A 138 -5.88 -12.37 0.65
N ALA A 139 -6.57 -13.04 1.57
CA ALA A 139 -6.05 -14.23 2.23
C ALA A 139 -5.59 -15.32 1.25
N SER A 140 -6.40 -15.59 0.22
CA SER A 140 -6.11 -16.56 -0.83
C SER A 140 -6.32 -15.90 -2.21
N PRO A 141 -5.31 -15.21 -2.75
CA PRO A 141 -5.41 -14.57 -4.05
C PRO A 141 -5.19 -15.60 -5.17
N TYR A 142 -6.01 -15.51 -6.22
CA TYR A 142 -5.83 -16.25 -7.45
C TYR A 142 -5.14 -15.37 -8.48
N VAL A 143 -4.08 -15.88 -9.11
CA VAL A 143 -3.19 -15.09 -9.95
C VAL A 143 -3.21 -15.61 -11.38
N VAL A 144 -3.37 -14.74 -12.36
CA VAL A 144 -3.23 -15.07 -13.80
C VAL A 144 -2.42 -13.98 -14.51
N PRO A 145 -1.81 -14.29 -15.67
CA PRO A 145 -1.23 -13.25 -16.52
C PRO A 145 -2.23 -12.11 -16.76
N SER A 146 -1.75 -10.87 -16.77
CA SER A 146 -2.63 -9.71 -16.92
C SER A 146 -3.41 -9.78 -18.23
N GLY A 147 -4.72 -9.56 -18.16
CA GLY A 147 -5.63 -9.65 -19.31
C GLY A 147 -6.12 -11.07 -19.63
N TYR A 148 -5.72 -12.09 -18.88
CA TYR A 148 -6.22 -13.45 -19.08
C TYR A 148 -7.74 -13.53 -18.83
N ASN A 149 -8.47 -14.10 -19.80
CA ASN A 149 -9.92 -14.18 -19.73
C ASN A 149 -10.38 -15.44 -18.94
N ILE A 150 -10.49 -15.30 -17.61
CA ILE A 150 -10.94 -16.39 -16.73
C ILE A 150 -12.39 -16.82 -17.00
N MET A 151 -13.22 -15.94 -17.54
CA MET A 151 -14.62 -16.23 -17.87
C MET A 151 -14.70 -17.16 -19.09
N GLU A 152 -13.91 -16.86 -20.13
CA GLU A 152 -13.79 -17.71 -21.31
C GLU A 152 -13.18 -19.07 -20.97
N TYR A 153 -12.17 -19.09 -20.08
CA TYR A 153 -11.65 -20.35 -19.56
C TYR A 153 -12.75 -21.18 -18.88
N GLY A 154 -13.52 -20.57 -17.98
CA GLY A 154 -14.63 -21.25 -17.30
C GLY A 154 -15.68 -21.77 -18.28
N ARG A 155 -16.01 -21.01 -19.34
CA ARG A 155 -16.95 -21.40 -20.38
C ARG A 155 -16.49 -22.63 -21.16
N THR A 156 -15.18 -22.75 -21.41
CA THR A 156 -14.60 -23.79 -22.27
C THR A 156 -14.11 -25.03 -21.49
N HIS A 157 -13.96 -24.95 -20.16
CA HIS A 157 -13.36 -26.00 -19.33
C HIS A 157 -14.30 -26.52 -18.22
N ASN A 158 -15.61 -26.50 -18.47
CA ASN A 158 -16.64 -26.98 -17.52
C ASN A 158 -16.61 -26.26 -16.16
N GLY A 159 -16.41 -24.96 -16.19
CA GLY A 159 -16.39 -24.09 -15.03
C GLY A 159 -14.98 -23.72 -14.55
N LEU A 160 -14.92 -22.67 -13.75
CA LEU A 160 -13.71 -22.19 -13.11
C LEU A 160 -13.69 -22.68 -11.66
N LYS A 161 -12.58 -23.29 -11.24
CA LYS A 161 -12.40 -23.87 -9.90
C LYS A 161 -11.09 -23.37 -9.28
N ASP A 162 -11.00 -23.46 -7.96
CA ASP A 162 -9.78 -23.09 -7.22
C ASP A 162 -8.57 -23.97 -7.59
N SER A 163 -8.86 -25.19 -8.07
CA SER A 163 -7.89 -26.16 -8.57
C SER A 163 -7.57 -26.00 -10.06
N SER A 164 -8.20 -25.05 -10.78
CA SER A 164 -7.92 -24.84 -12.20
C SER A 164 -6.43 -24.56 -12.44
N PRO A 165 -5.80 -25.18 -13.44
CA PRO A 165 -4.36 -25.07 -13.69
C PRO A 165 -3.90 -23.69 -14.19
N ILE A 166 -4.83 -22.78 -14.48
CA ILE A 166 -4.53 -21.42 -14.95
C ILE A 166 -3.90 -20.54 -13.87
N TRP A 167 -4.08 -20.88 -12.59
CA TRP A 167 -3.60 -20.09 -11.48
C TRP A 167 -2.08 -20.23 -11.33
N LEU A 168 -1.37 -19.11 -11.39
CA LEU A 168 0.08 -19.05 -11.14
C LEU A 168 0.35 -19.31 -9.65
N LYS A 169 0.99 -20.44 -9.33
CA LYS A 169 1.30 -20.84 -7.95
C LYS A 169 2.80 -20.97 -7.68
N ASN A 170 3.60 -21.31 -8.69
CA ASN A 170 5.02 -21.63 -8.49
C ASN A 170 5.92 -20.39 -8.58
N GLY A 171 5.87 -19.52 -7.58
CA GLY A 171 6.63 -18.28 -7.58
C GLY A 171 6.19 -17.33 -6.48
N TYR A 172 6.42 -16.04 -6.71
CA TYR A 172 6.08 -14.96 -5.80
C TYR A 172 5.17 -13.94 -6.48
N ILE A 173 4.13 -13.51 -5.78
CA ILE A 173 3.36 -12.31 -6.10
C ILE A 173 4.17 -11.11 -5.59
N VAL A 174 4.56 -10.24 -6.50
CA VAL A 174 5.25 -8.99 -6.18
C VAL A 174 4.23 -7.86 -6.14
N VAL A 175 4.21 -7.12 -5.03
CA VAL A 175 3.42 -5.90 -4.89
C VAL A 175 4.31 -4.73 -5.22
N ASN A 176 3.91 -3.94 -6.20
CA ASN A 176 4.56 -2.72 -6.63
C ASN A 176 3.67 -1.51 -6.34
N PHE A 177 4.18 -0.48 -5.68
CA PHE A 177 3.44 0.72 -5.35
C PHE A 177 3.82 1.88 -6.25
N GLN A 178 2.80 2.48 -6.86
CA GLN A 178 2.87 3.83 -7.41
C GLN A 178 2.44 4.81 -6.32
N ILE A 179 3.36 5.60 -5.80
CA ILE A 179 3.09 6.57 -4.73
C ILE A 179 3.11 7.98 -5.31
N GLU A 180 2.10 8.75 -4.95
CA GLU A 180 1.94 10.16 -5.29
C GLU A 180 1.60 10.96 -4.05
N THR A 181 2.15 12.16 -3.95
CA THR A 181 1.75 13.13 -2.93
C THR A 181 1.00 14.28 -3.56
N TYR A 182 -0.03 14.77 -2.88
CA TYR A 182 -0.85 15.88 -3.36
C TYR A 182 -0.89 16.98 -2.31
N ARG A 183 -0.80 18.22 -2.78
CA ARG A 183 -1.05 19.42 -1.98
C ARG A 183 -2.53 19.78 -2.10
N ASN A 184 -3.07 20.33 -1.01
CA ASN A 184 -4.47 20.75 -0.94
C ASN A 184 -4.85 21.65 -2.13
N GLY A 185 -5.86 21.24 -2.88
CA GLY A 185 -6.39 21.99 -4.02
C GLY A 185 -5.57 21.86 -5.31
N GLU A 186 -4.51 21.06 -5.35
CA GLU A 186 -3.76 20.76 -6.57
C GLU A 186 -4.29 19.47 -7.23
N ASP A 187 -4.56 19.54 -8.53
CA ASP A 187 -5.01 18.38 -9.33
C ASP A 187 -3.83 17.53 -9.84
N LYS A 188 -2.60 18.04 -9.73
CA LYS A 188 -1.38 17.34 -10.13
C LYS A 188 -0.61 16.93 -8.88
N PRO A 189 0.01 15.74 -8.87
CA PRO A 189 0.81 15.33 -7.74
C PRO A 189 2.07 16.19 -7.64
N TYR A 190 2.41 16.52 -6.39
CA TYR A 190 3.56 17.31 -6.01
C TYR A 190 4.86 16.49 -6.06
N LEU A 191 4.82 15.24 -5.58
CA LEU A 191 5.92 14.26 -5.71
C LEU A 191 5.37 12.94 -6.26
N ARG A 192 6.23 12.21 -6.97
CA ARG A 192 5.97 10.85 -7.47
C ARG A 192 7.12 9.92 -7.15
N TYR A 193 6.79 8.67 -6.87
CA TYR A 193 7.74 7.58 -6.61
C TYR A 193 7.61 6.51 -7.70
N TYR A 194 7.61 6.94 -8.96
CA TYR A 194 7.69 6.06 -10.12
C TYR A 194 8.07 6.90 -11.34
N ARG A 195 8.65 6.24 -12.36
CA ARG A 195 8.99 6.91 -13.62
C ARG A 195 7.76 7.07 -14.51
N LEU A 196 7.55 8.27 -15.05
CA LEU A 196 6.56 8.52 -16.09
C LEU A 196 7.06 8.00 -17.46
N PRO A 197 6.18 7.41 -18.29
CA PRO A 197 6.54 7.02 -19.64
C PRO A 197 7.03 8.23 -20.46
N GLY A 198 8.21 8.12 -21.07
CA GLY A 198 8.80 9.18 -21.90
C GLY A 198 9.63 10.22 -21.15
N GLU A 199 9.61 10.23 -19.82
CA GLU A 199 10.43 11.14 -19.01
C GLU A 199 11.81 10.52 -18.72
N SER A 200 12.87 11.29 -19.01
CA SER A 200 14.26 10.85 -18.85
C SER A 200 14.92 11.34 -17.56
N THR A 201 14.32 12.31 -16.87
CA THR A 201 14.88 12.95 -15.67
C THR A 201 14.64 12.13 -14.40
N PRO A 202 15.68 11.86 -13.59
CA PRO A 202 15.52 11.20 -12.28
C PRO A 202 14.67 12.01 -11.27
N LEU A 203 14.50 13.31 -11.54
CA LEU A 203 13.86 14.26 -10.62
C LEU A 203 12.37 13.96 -10.38
N ASP A 204 11.75 13.18 -11.26
CA ASP A 204 10.34 12.81 -11.16
C ASP A 204 10.10 11.49 -10.40
N ASN A 205 11.16 10.79 -9.99
CA ASN A 205 11.07 9.55 -9.23
C ASN A 205 11.93 9.58 -7.96
N GLN A 206 11.26 9.78 -6.82
CA GLN A 206 11.94 9.90 -5.53
C GLN A 206 12.66 8.62 -5.09
N TRP A 207 12.26 7.43 -5.55
CA TRP A 207 13.03 6.20 -5.27
C TRP A 207 14.49 6.31 -5.75
N GLN A 208 14.70 6.87 -6.94
CA GLN A 208 16.05 7.02 -7.51
C GLN A 208 16.86 8.12 -6.82
N MET A 209 16.19 9.12 -6.25
CA MET A 209 16.84 10.22 -5.53
C MET A 209 17.27 9.81 -4.12
N GLU A 210 16.44 9.02 -3.43
CA GLU A 210 16.70 8.56 -2.05
C GLU A 210 17.68 7.37 -2.03
N GLY A 211 17.72 6.58 -3.11
CA GLY A 211 18.66 5.48 -3.31
C GLY A 211 18.19 4.15 -2.72
N PHE A 212 18.25 3.08 -3.52
CA PHE A 212 17.87 1.72 -3.13
C PHE A 212 18.60 0.66 -3.96
N SER A 213 18.53 -0.61 -3.54
CA SER A 213 19.05 -1.74 -4.31
C SER A 213 18.01 -2.25 -5.29
N ASN A 214 18.35 -2.28 -6.58
CA ASN A 214 17.50 -2.86 -7.64
C ASN A 214 17.57 -4.40 -7.72
N ILE A 215 18.31 -5.04 -6.81
CA ILE A 215 18.52 -6.48 -6.78
C ILE A 215 18.38 -6.97 -5.35
N ILE A 216 17.59 -8.03 -5.18
CA ILE A 216 17.44 -8.77 -3.93
C ILE A 216 17.96 -10.18 -4.16
N ASN A 217 18.78 -10.68 -3.24
CA ASN A 217 19.22 -12.08 -3.24
C ASN A 217 18.45 -12.84 -2.18
N ASP A 218 17.90 -14.00 -2.52
CA ASP A 218 17.36 -14.89 -1.50
C ASP A 218 18.47 -15.69 -0.80
N LYS A 219 18.09 -16.43 0.24
CA LYS A 219 19.02 -17.30 0.99
C LYS A 219 19.58 -18.48 0.17
N TYR A 220 19.06 -18.71 -1.02
CA TYR A 220 19.47 -19.79 -1.93
C TYR A 220 20.36 -19.27 -3.08
N GLY A 221 20.63 -17.97 -3.13
CA GLY A 221 21.47 -17.33 -4.15
C GLY A 221 20.74 -16.95 -5.43
N HIS A 222 19.40 -17.05 -5.48
CA HIS A 222 18.62 -16.54 -6.60
C HIS A 222 18.58 -15.02 -6.57
N ARG A 223 18.58 -14.42 -7.76
CA ARG A 223 18.61 -12.96 -7.95
C ARG A 223 17.24 -12.49 -8.43
N PHE A 224 16.63 -11.60 -7.68
CA PHE A 224 15.35 -10.99 -8.02
C PHE A 224 15.59 -9.54 -8.45
N ALA A 225 15.01 -9.16 -9.59
CA ALA A 225 14.88 -7.76 -9.93
C ALA A 225 13.89 -7.11 -8.96
N ALA A 226 14.30 -5.98 -8.39
CA ALA A 226 13.50 -5.14 -7.50
C ALA A 226 13.43 -3.72 -8.08
N PRO A 227 12.71 -3.51 -9.19
CA PRO A 227 12.51 -2.17 -9.75
C PRO A 227 11.83 -1.22 -8.76
N ASP A 228 11.90 0.07 -9.09
CA ASP A 228 11.23 1.17 -8.38
C ASP A 228 9.79 0.78 -7.95
N GLY A 229 9.53 0.86 -6.64
CA GLY A 229 8.22 0.61 -6.05
C GLY A 229 7.91 -0.83 -5.68
N ASP A 230 8.77 -1.82 -5.94
CA ASP A 230 8.56 -3.18 -5.40
C ASP A 230 8.71 -3.17 -3.87
N VAL A 231 7.61 -3.42 -3.14
CA VAL A 231 7.55 -3.27 -1.67
C VAL A 231 7.41 -4.59 -0.92
N ALA A 232 6.89 -5.65 -1.56
CA ALA A 232 6.68 -6.95 -0.91
C ALA A 232 6.61 -8.11 -1.91
N TYR A 233 7.05 -9.29 -1.48
CA TYR A 233 7.01 -10.54 -2.22
C TYR A 233 6.26 -11.60 -1.40
N TYR A 234 5.12 -12.07 -1.89
CA TYR A 234 4.29 -13.09 -1.24
C TYR A 234 4.42 -14.42 -1.97
N HIS A 235 4.47 -15.53 -1.24
CA HIS A 235 4.47 -16.86 -1.87
C HIS A 235 3.15 -17.10 -2.64
N GLY A 236 3.25 -17.42 -3.93
CA GLY A 236 2.07 -17.65 -4.78
C GLY A 236 1.32 -18.96 -4.51
N ASN A 237 1.91 -19.86 -3.73
CA ASN A 237 1.33 -21.15 -3.34
C ASN A 237 0.89 -21.20 -1.87
N LEU A 238 0.99 -20.10 -1.14
CA LEU A 238 0.57 -20.01 0.27
C LEU A 238 -0.55 -18.99 0.41
N SER A 239 -1.37 -19.22 1.43
CA SER A 239 -2.47 -18.37 1.86
C SER A 239 -2.20 -17.86 3.26
N SER A 240 -2.76 -16.71 3.64
CA SER A 240 -2.69 -16.26 5.03
C SER A 240 -3.37 -17.24 6.00
N TYR A 241 -4.22 -18.15 5.49
CA TYR A 241 -4.77 -19.25 6.30
C TYR A 241 -3.72 -20.30 6.67
N ASP A 242 -2.65 -20.44 5.87
CA ASP A 242 -1.58 -21.41 6.12
C ASP A 242 -0.62 -20.94 7.24
N ASP A 243 -0.61 -19.63 7.51
CA ASP A 243 0.25 -19.00 8.54
C ASP A 243 -0.30 -19.20 9.96
N PHE A 244 -1.59 -19.54 10.11
CA PHE A 244 -2.20 -19.85 11.41
C PHE A 244 -2.40 -21.36 11.55
N LYS A 245 -1.39 -22.06 12.07
CA LYS A 245 -1.59 -23.43 12.57
C LYS A 245 -2.41 -23.38 13.86
N SER A 246 -3.68 -23.76 13.76
CA SER A 246 -4.49 -24.09 14.94
C SER A 246 -3.92 -25.35 15.59
N ASN A 247 -3.09 -25.19 16.61
CA ASN A 247 -2.72 -26.29 17.51
C ASN A 247 -3.89 -26.51 18.47
N VAL A 248 -4.91 -27.25 18.04
CA VAL A 248 -5.86 -27.85 19.00
C VAL A 248 -5.26 -29.18 19.44
N THR A 249 -4.94 -29.28 20.73
CA THR A 249 -4.71 -30.57 21.38
C THR A 249 -6.04 -31.31 21.45
N HIS A 250 -6.13 -32.46 20.80
CA HIS A 250 -7.18 -33.45 21.04
C HIS A 250 -7.04 -34.08 22.42
#